data_AF-A0A0G3V465-F1
#
_entry.id   AF-A0A0G3V465-F1
#
_cell.length_a   1.000
_cell.length_b   1.000
_cell.length_c   1.000
_cell.angle_alpha   90.00
_cell.angle_beta   90.00
_cell.angle_gamma   90.00
#
_symmetry.space_group_name_H-M   'P 1'
#
loop_
_entity.id
_entity.type
_entity.pdbx_description
1 polymer ?
#
loop_
_entity_poly.entity_id
_entity_poly.type
_entity_poly.pdbx_seq_one_letter_code
_entity_poly.pdbx_strand_id
1 'polypeptide(L)'
;MQPSERVFVAGGGLRPPQNCIVLRLSKPRTAASIGSIAFVMTTTRYRCDGCGNLTRFDLAISRRTREFHHFTVGGDLEIESIEVVEEEIESVQCRWCGAQGDRIQVIAPEVAAEGSL
;
A
#
# COMPACT_ATOMS: atom_id res chain seq x y z
N MET A 1 15.20 -52.98 9.79
CA MET A 1 16.21 -53.59 8.90
C MET A 1 15.49 -54.64 8.07
N GLN A 2 15.54 -54.50 6.73
CA GLN A 2 14.96 -55.36 5.66
C GLN A 2 13.45 -55.17 5.34
N PRO A 3 13.02 -55.33 4.05
CA PRO A 3 12.54 -54.22 3.22
C PRO A 3 11.31 -54.55 2.31
N SER A 4 11.11 -53.74 1.26
CA SER A 4 10.22 -53.90 0.06
C SER A 4 8.73 -53.62 0.28
N GLU A 5 8.03 -52.85 -0.55
CA GLU A 5 7.98 -52.86 -2.02
C GLU A 5 7.92 -51.46 -2.66
N ARG A 6 8.50 -51.38 -3.85
CA ARG A 6 8.25 -50.34 -4.85
C ARG A 6 6.95 -50.67 -5.57
N VAL A 7 6.08 -49.68 -5.75
CA VAL A 7 5.10 -49.67 -6.85
C VAL A 7 5.45 -48.51 -7.77
N PHE A 8 5.75 -48.86 -9.02
CA PHE A 8 5.90 -47.96 -10.15
C PHE A 8 4.52 -47.83 -10.80
N VAL A 9 3.99 -46.61 -10.95
CA VAL A 9 2.87 -46.34 -11.86
C VAL A 9 3.33 -45.33 -12.89
N ALA A 10 3.40 -45.81 -14.13
CA ALA A 10 3.51 -45.00 -15.33
C ALA A 10 2.12 -44.42 -15.69
N GLY A 11 2.10 -43.15 -16.08
CA GLY A 11 0.93 -42.49 -16.69
C GLY A 11 1.29 -41.01 -16.87
N GLY A 12 1.53 -40.52 -18.08
CA GLY A 12 0.57 -40.55 -19.18
C GLY A 12 -0.11 -39.18 -19.17
N GLY A 13 0.40 -38.28 -20.01
CA GLY A 13 0.13 -36.86 -19.91
C GLY A 13 -1.27 -36.42 -20.28
N LEU A 14 -1.58 -35.17 -19.92
CA LEU A 14 -2.50 -34.34 -20.68
C LEU A 14 -1.92 -32.94 -20.79
N ARG A 15 -1.44 -32.62 -22.00
CA ARG A 15 -1.25 -31.25 -22.44
C ARG A 15 -2.63 -30.58 -22.51
N PRO A 16 -2.81 -29.38 -21.97
CA PRO A 16 -4.05 -28.64 -22.18
C PRO A 16 -4.21 -28.31 -23.68
N PRO A 17 -5.44 -28.40 -24.24
CA PRO A 17 -5.69 -28.02 -25.62
C PRO A 17 -5.40 -26.53 -25.84
N GLN A 18 -4.69 -26.24 -26.93
CA GLN A 18 -4.41 -24.90 -27.42
C GLN A 18 -5.67 -24.28 -28.04
N ASN A 19 -6.73 -24.03 -27.27
CA ASN A 19 -7.84 -23.22 -27.76
C ASN A 19 -8.79 -22.66 -26.70
N CYS A 20 -8.29 -22.25 -25.53
CA CYS A 20 -9.07 -21.36 -24.68
C CYS A 20 -8.84 -19.92 -25.14
N ILE A 21 -9.75 -19.43 -25.97
CA ILE A 21 -9.95 -18.01 -26.23
C ILE A 21 -10.21 -17.35 -24.86
N VAL A 22 -9.17 -16.73 -24.30
CA VAL A 22 -9.34 -15.75 -23.23
C VAL A 22 -9.85 -14.48 -23.89
N LEU A 23 -11.15 -14.22 -23.74
CA LEU A 23 -11.76 -12.95 -24.07
C LEU A 23 -10.95 -11.85 -23.40
N ARG A 24 -10.21 -11.07 -24.20
CA ARG A 24 -9.55 -9.87 -23.72
C ARG A 24 -10.64 -8.90 -23.30
N LEU A 25 -10.89 -8.79 -22.00
CA LEU A 25 -11.57 -7.61 -21.46
C LEU A 25 -10.72 -6.40 -21.83
N SER A 26 -11.21 -5.63 -22.79
CA SER A 26 -10.76 -4.27 -23.04
C SER A 26 -11.03 -3.45 -21.77
N LYS A 27 -9.99 -3.26 -20.98
CA LYS A 27 -9.97 -2.36 -19.81
C LYS A 27 -10.50 -0.99 -20.27
N PRO A 28 -11.49 -0.37 -19.59
CA PRO A 28 -11.84 1.01 -19.87
C PRO A 28 -10.58 1.88 -19.73
N ARG A 29 -10.35 2.71 -20.75
CA ARG A 29 -9.22 3.63 -20.84
C ARG A 29 -9.34 4.67 -19.73
N THR A 30 -8.31 4.70 -18.90
CA THR A 30 -7.78 5.89 -18.24
C THR A 30 -8.77 6.65 -17.35
N ALA A 31 -8.83 6.30 -16.06
CA ALA A 31 -9.14 7.29 -15.04
C ALA A 31 -8.08 8.38 -15.14
N ALA A 32 -8.48 9.56 -15.60
CA ALA A 32 -7.65 10.74 -15.60
C ALA A 32 -7.24 11.02 -14.16
N SER A 33 -5.93 11.08 -13.92
CA SER A 33 -5.31 11.52 -12.68
C SER A 33 -5.65 13.00 -12.46
N ILE A 34 -6.72 13.28 -11.72
CA ILE A 34 -7.11 14.65 -11.38
C ILE A 34 -6.56 14.95 -9.98
N GLY A 35 -5.44 15.69 -9.97
CA GLY A 35 -5.08 16.60 -8.89
C GLY A 35 -4.71 15.96 -7.56
N SER A 36 -3.64 15.18 -7.52
CA SER A 36 -2.89 14.99 -6.27
C SER A 36 -2.31 16.33 -5.82
N ILE A 37 -3.04 17.09 -5.00
CA ILE A 37 -2.36 17.90 -3.99
C ILE A 37 -1.67 16.85 -3.13
N ALA A 38 -0.36 16.74 -3.35
CA ALA A 38 0.45 15.67 -2.84
C ALA A 38 0.13 15.46 -1.36
N PHE A 39 -0.50 14.32 -1.08
CA PHE A 39 -0.24 13.62 0.16
C PHE A 39 1.28 13.44 0.20
N VAL A 40 1.96 14.43 0.75
CA VAL A 40 3.34 14.27 1.16
C VAL A 40 3.23 13.40 2.40
N MET A 41 3.04 12.10 2.20
CA MET A 41 3.87 11.15 2.91
C MET A 41 5.31 11.47 2.49
N THR A 42 5.82 12.61 2.98
CA THR A 42 7.23 12.77 3.25
C THR A 42 7.60 11.48 3.94
N THR A 43 8.69 10.86 3.52
CA THR A 43 9.22 9.69 4.21
C THR A 43 9.79 10.17 5.55
N THR A 44 8.89 10.60 6.45
CA THR A 44 9.22 11.16 7.74
C THR A 44 9.86 10.02 8.51
N ARG A 45 11.16 10.13 8.73
CA ARG A 45 11.91 9.13 9.47
C ARG A 45 11.77 9.43 10.95
N TYR A 46 11.57 8.39 11.74
CA TYR A 46 11.48 8.51 13.20
C TYR A 46 12.65 7.77 13.85
N ARG A 47 13.12 8.31 14.96
CA ARG A 47 14.11 7.69 15.84
C ARG A 47 13.60 7.69 17.26
N CYS A 48 13.62 6.53 17.89
CA CYS A 48 13.34 6.42 19.32
C CYS A 48 14.65 6.62 20.09
N ASP A 49 14.75 7.68 20.91
CA ASP A 49 15.89 7.89 21.80
C ASP A 49 15.91 6.95 23.00
N GLY A 50 14.75 6.38 23.36
CA GLY A 50 14.66 5.41 24.45
C GLY A 50 15.41 4.09 24.19
N CYS A 51 15.37 3.57 22.96
CA CYS A 51 15.95 2.26 22.63
C CYS A 51 16.74 2.22 21.33
N GLY A 52 16.85 3.34 20.59
CA GLY A 52 17.57 3.42 19.31
C GLY A 52 16.82 2.84 18.12
N ASN A 53 15.53 2.49 18.24
CA ASN A 53 14.75 1.94 17.12
C ASN A 53 14.51 3.00 16.03
N LEU A 54 14.63 2.57 14.77
CA LEU A 54 14.50 3.41 13.57
C LEU A 54 13.50 2.87 12.55
N THR A 55 12.96 1.67 12.76
CA THR A 55 12.30 0.92 11.67
C THR A 55 10.87 0.48 11.99
N ARG A 56 10.43 0.54 13.25
CA ARG A 56 9.10 0.07 13.65
C ARG A 56 8.39 1.03 14.60
N PHE A 57 7.39 1.73 14.07
CA PHE A 57 6.56 2.67 14.80
C PHE A 57 5.10 2.44 14.45
N ASP A 58 4.23 2.61 15.43
CA ASP A 58 2.79 2.70 15.23
C ASP A 58 2.43 4.18 15.15
N LEU A 59 1.71 4.57 14.09
CA LEU A 59 1.25 5.94 13.87
C LEU A 59 -0.27 5.97 13.95
N ALA A 60 -0.82 6.88 14.75
CA ALA A 60 -2.21 7.27 14.65
C ALA A 60 -2.30 8.47 13.71
N ILE A 61 -3.10 8.36 12.65
CA ILE A 61 -3.27 9.39 11.63
C ILE A 61 -4.76 9.66 11.47
N SER A 62 -5.14 10.93 11.59
CA SER A 62 -6.47 11.40 11.20
C SER A 62 -6.41 11.91 9.77
N ARG A 63 -7.36 11.46 8.94
CA ARG A 63 -7.49 11.91 7.56
C ARG A 63 -8.94 12.27 7.29
N ARG A 64 -9.14 13.47 6.74
CA ARG A 64 -10.44 13.94 6.28
C ARG A 64 -10.44 14.04 4.76
N THR A 65 -11.33 13.29 4.12
CA THR A 65 -11.52 13.29 2.68
C THR A 65 -12.90 13.82 2.31
N ARG A 66 -13.00 14.43 1.13
CA ARG A 66 -14.26 14.72 0.44
C ARG A 66 -14.31 13.86 -0.80
N GLU A 67 -15.45 13.24 -1.04
CA GLU A 67 -15.65 12.34 -2.16
C GLU A 67 -16.90 12.77 -2.92
N PHE A 68 -16.80 12.82 -4.25
CA PHE A 68 -17.95 13.06 -5.11
C PHE A 68 -18.55 11.72 -5.51
N HIS A 69 -19.74 11.43 -4.98
CA HIS A 69 -20.48 10.20 -5.25
C HIS A 69 -21.52 10.48 -6.34
N HIS A 70 -21.36 9.84 -7.49
CA HIS A 70 -22.29 9.87 -8.59
C HIS A 70 -23.04 8.54 -8.63
N PHE A 71 -24.36 8.60 -8.40
CA PHE A 71 -25.22 7.44 -8.53
C PHE A 71 -25.89 7.43 -9.90
N THR A 72 -25.90 6.27 -10.56
CA THR A 72 -26.75 6.05 -11.73
C THR A 72 -28.21 6.02 -11.31
N VAL A 73 -29.13 6.26 -12.25
CA VAL A 73 -30.58 6.11 -12.00
C VAL A 73 -30.94 4.67 -11.59
N GLY A 74 -30.13 3.68 -11.99
CA GLY A 74 -30.26 2.28 -11.58
C GLY A 74 -29.73 1.97 -10.18
N GLY A 75 -29.09 2.94 -9.51
CA GLY A 75 -28.55 2.81 -8.16
C GLY A 75 -27.08 2.37 -8.09
N ASP A 76 -26.36 2.31 -9.21
CA ASP A 76 -24.93 2.02 -9.21
C ASP A 76 -24.14 3.24 -8.70
N LEU A 77 -23.16 3.01 -7.82
CA LEU A 77 -22.29 4.06 -7.29
C LEU A 77 -20.98 4.16 -8.09
N GLU A 78 -20.67 5.36 -8.54
CA GLU A 78 -19.37 5.78 -9.05
C GLU A 78 -18.81 6.89 -8.14
N ILE A 79 -17.55 6.77 -7.74
CA ILE A 79 -16.85 7.84 -7.03
C ILE A 79 -15.99 8.58 -8.06
N GLU A 80 -16.44 9.76 -8.52
CA GLU A 80 -15.76 10.46 -9.61
C GLU A 80 -14.51 11.21 -9.15
N SER A 81 -14.49 11.68 -7.90
CA SER A 81 -13.33 12.38 -7.34
C SER A 81 -13.20 12.16 -5.85
N ILE A 82 -11.95 12.15 -5.39
CA ILE A 82 -11.56 12.03 -3.98
C ILE A 82 -10.53 13.12 -3.71
N GLU A 83 -10.86 14.03 -2.81
CA GLU A 83 -9.99 15.10 -2.34
C GLU A 83 -9.61 14.82 -0.88
N VAL A 84 -8.32 14.80 -0.56
CA VAL A 84 -7.85 14.80 0.83
C VAL A 84 -7.79 16.25 1.30
N VAL A 85 -8.67 16.63 2.22
CA VAL A 85 -8.81 18.00 2.71
C VAL A 85 -7.80 18.30 3.81
N GLU A 86 -7.59 17.33 4.68
CA GLU A 86 -6.78 17.47 5.87
C GLU A 86 -6.23 16.13 6.29
N GLU A 87 -5.00 16.15 6.78
CA GLU A 87 -4.36 14.98 7.31
C GLU A 87 -3.34 15.38 8.38
N GLU A 88 -3.39 14.69 9.51
CA GLU A 88 -2.53 14.97 10.65
C GLU A 88 -2.08 13.66 11.32
N ILE A 89 -0.82 13.62 11.75
CA ILE A 89 -0.28 12.53 12.57
C ILE A 89 -0.54 12.89 14.04
N GLU A 90 -1.48 12.20 14.66
CA GLU A 90 -1.91 12.47 16.03
C GLU A 90 -0.90 11.94 17.07
N SER A 91 -0.31 10.79 16.80
CA SER A 91 0.69 10.20 17.70
C SER A 91 1.61 9.22 17.00
N VAL A 92 2.81 9.09 17.56
CA VAL A 92 3.82 8.12 17.12
C VAL A 92 4.32 7.35 18.34
N GLN A 93 4.24 6.02 18.26
CA GLN A 93 4.68 5.12 19.32
C GLN A 93 5.77 4.18 18.79
N CYS A 94 6.88 4.06 19.53
CA CYS A 94 7.87 3.03 19.26
C CYS A 94 7.32 1.66 19.63
N ARG A 95 7.11 0.78 18.64
CA ARG A 95 6.57 -0.56 18.90
C ARG A 95 7.54 -1.50 19.62
N TRP A 96 8.82 -1.14 19.68
CA TRP A 96 9.84 -1.95 20.36
C TRP A 96 9.80 -1.79 21.88
N CYS A 97 9.77 -0.55 22.37
CA CYS A 97 9.82 -0.26 23.81
C CYS A 97 8.58 0.46 24.36
N GLY A 98 7.62 0.83 23.51
CA GLY A 98 6.41 1.55 23.88
C GLY A 98 6.60 3.05 24.13
N ALA A 99 7.80 3.60 23.86
CA ALA A 99 8.07 5.03 24.03
C ALA A 99 7.22 5.90 23.09
N GLN A 100 6.84 7.08 23.58
CA GLN A 100 5.98 8.07 22.91
C GLN A 100 6.46 9.49 23.27
N GLY A 101 5.94 10.50 22.56
CA GLY A 101 6.21 11.91 22.84
C GLY A 101 7.68 12.27 22.63
N ASP A 102 8.27 12.97 23.60
CA ASP A 102 9.63 13.55 23.53
C ASP A 102 10.76 12.54 23.27
N ARG A 103 10.50 11.24 23.43
CA ARG A 103 11.46 10.18 23.12
C ARG A 103 11.50 9.80 21.65
N ILE A 104 10.61 10.35 20.82
CA ILE A 104 10.52 10.10 19.39
C ILE A 104 10.99 11.35 18.66
N GLN A 105 12.15 11.27 18.03
CA GLN A 105 12.68 12.33 17.19
C GLN A 105 12.31 12.13 15.73
N VAL A 106 11.91 13.21 15.08
CA VAL A 106 11.75 13.25 13.63
C VAL A 106 13.10 13.54 12.99
N ILE A 107 13.58 12.62 12.16
CA ILE A 107 14.77 12.79 11.34
C ILE A 107 14.30 13.35 10.00
N ALA A 108 14.84 14.51 9.63
CA ALA A 108 14.59 15.10 8.32
C ALA A 108 14.92 14.06 7.23
N PRO A 109 14.02 13.81 6.27
CA PRO A 109 14.42 13.08 5.08
C PRO A 109 15.54 13.89 4.41
N GLU A 110 16.56 13.20 3.89
CA GLU A 110 17.53 13.85 3.00
C GLU A 110 16.75 14.33 1.78
N VAL A 111 16.36 15.61 1.78
CA VAL A 111 15.85 16.28 0.60
C VAL A 111 17.01 16.24 -0.39
N ALA A 112 16.90 15.35 -1.38
CA ALA A 112 17.74 15.42 -2.56
C ALA A 112 17.58 16.84 -3.10
N ALA A 113 18.60 17.67 -2.88
CA ALA A 113 18.66 19.02 -3.42
C ALA A 113 18.53 18.89 -4.94
N GLU A 114 17.35 19.25 -5.47
CA GLU A 114 17.15 19.33 -6.90
C GLU A 114 18.08 20.45 -7.39
N GLY A 115 19.19 20.02 -7.99
CA GLY A 115 20.27 20.90 -8.41
C GLY A 115 19.77 21.96 -9.38
N SER A 116 20.11 23.22 -9.10
CA SER A 116 20.11 24.28 -10.09
C SER A 116 20.79 23.84 -11.38
N LEU A 117 20.07 23.88 -12.48
CA LEU A 117 20.58 24.05 -13.84
C LEU A 117 19.73 25.07 -14.57
#